data_AF-A0A925EIF1-F1
#
_entry.id   AF-A0A925EIF1-F1
#
_cell.length_a   1.000
_cell.length_b   1.000
_cell.length_c   1.000
_cell.angle_alpha   90.00
_cell.angle_beta   90.00
_cell.angle_gamma   90.00
#
_symmetry.space_group_name_H-M   'P 1'
#
loop_
_entity.id
_entity.type
_entity.pdbx_description
1 polymer ?
#
loop_
_entity_poly.entity_id
_entity_poly.type
_entity_poly.pdbx_seq_one_letter_code
_entity_poly.pdbx_strand_id
1 'polypeptide(L)'
;MDFKIQLTGLNQLLSAIYGNDMQLSELLHELGFEDSQIEQLHDQHLESVVSQFLEVIHKRLTNDAGKDSYYHILSRRYGLDGEAPEQLSAIAEKQNHSPEYLRQLFEEILQRCQSKTWQVELKKSMKYIVVAQLDKMNERPTREHVAEKLGRLENLRGAADIARLDYEAKRAEILKQIQSELDALDSEYKPILESADENIAVLENEIKTDVLLYGESISNGMYRATYTKGRVSWDNEGLSKYAASHSDVVQFRKQGQPIVTLRVVNKD
;
A
#
# COMPACT_ATOMS: atom_id res chain seq x y z
N MET A 1 37.85 -24.95 11.84
CA MET A 1 36.76 -24.08 11.39
C MET A 1 37.15 -23.59 10.01
N ASP A 2 36.37 -23.92 8.98
CA ASP A 2 36.63 -23.43 7.62
C ASP A 2 35.91 -22.09 7.42
N PHE A 3 36.68 -21.01 7.41
CA PHE A 3 36.16 -19.65 7.24
C PHE A 3 35.45 -19.46 5.89
N LYS A 4 35.87 -20.18 4.83
CA LYS A 4 35.23 -20.08 3.52
C LYS A 4 33.81 -20.67 3.56
N ILE A 5 33.63 -21.76 4.30
CA ILE A 5 32.31 -22.36 4.54
C ILE A 5 31.43 -21.39 5.33
N GLN A 6 31.97 -20.80 6.40
CA GLN A 6 31.26 -19.85 7.24
C GLN A 6 30.81 -18.60 6.47
N LEU A 7 31.68 -18.00 5.64
CA LEU A 7 31.35 -16.83 4.83
C LEU A 7 30.29 -17.16 3.76
N THR A 8 30.42 -18.32 3.12
CA THR A 8 29.42 -18.79 2.14
C THR A 8 28.06 -19.01 2.82
N GLY A 9 28.07 -19.63 4.00
CA GLY A 9 26.88 -19.82 4.82
C GLY A 9 26.24 -18.52 5.27
N LEU A 10 27.05 -17.54 5.68
CA LEU A 10 26.58 -16.22 6.06
C LEU A 10 25.89 -15.52 4.87
N ASN A 11 26.48 -15.54 3.68
CA ASN A 11 25.87 -14.97 2.49
C ASN A 11 24.53 -15.65 2.16
N GLN A 12 24.45 -16.97 2.24
CA GLN A 12 23.18 -17.69 2.05
C GLN A 12 22.12 -17.31 3.10
N LEU A 13 22.52 -17.10 4.35
CA LEU A 13 21.64 -16.62 5.40
C LEU A 13 21.18 -15.18 5.13
N LEU A 14 22.08 -14.29 4.71
CA LEU A 14 21.75 -12.91 4.34
C LEU A 14 20.74 -12.86 3.19
N SER A 15 20.94 -13.66 2.14
CA SER A 15 19.96 -13.81 1.05
C SER A 15 18.60 -14.30 1.56
N ALA A 16 18.58 -15.22 2.52
CA ALA A 16 17.33 -15.70 3.11
C ALA A 16 16.64 -14.64 3.99
N ILE A 17 17.40 -13.75 4.63
CA ILE A 17 16.90 -12.69 5.51
C ILE A 17 16.36 -11.50 4.72
N TYR A 18 17.14 -10.98 3.76
CA TYR A 18 16.87 -9.73 3.07
C TYR A 18 16.25 -9.92 1.67
N GLY A 19 16.32 -11.14 1.13
CA GLY A 19 15.99 -11.41 -0.28
C GLY A 19 17.10 -10.95 -1.24
N ASN A 20 16.93 -11.25 -2.53
CA ASN A 20 17.75 -10.72 -3.65
C ASN A 20 19.24 -11.07 -3.64
N ASP A 21 19.62 -12.33 -3.41
CA ASP A 21 21.02 -12.80 -3.45
C ASP A 21 22.02 -11.97 -2.62
N MET A 22 21.52 -11.31 -1.57
CA MET A 22 22.25 -10.39 -0.69
C MET A 22 23.56 -10.99 -0.16
N GLN A 23 24.68 -10.39 -0.55
CA GLN A 23 26.01 -10.73 -0.05
C GLN A 23 26.46 -9.78 1.07
N LEU A 24 27.47 -10.19 1.85
CA LEU A 24 28.06 -9.34 2.87
C LEU A 24 28.58 -8.01 2.30
N SER A 25 29.25 -8.03 1.14
CA SER A 25 29.74 -6.81 0.46
C SER A 25 28.60 -5.87 0.06
N GLU A 26 27.53 -6.41 -0.52
CA GLU A 26 26.33 -5.65 -0.90
C GLU A 26 25.66 -5.02 0.33
N LEU A 27 25.55 -5.77 1.42
CA LEU A 27 25.03 -5.25 2.68
C LEU A 27 25.89 -4.09 3.21
N LEU A 28 27.22 -4.17 3.10
CA LEU A 28 28.11 -3.10 3.51
C LEU A 28 27.95 -1.85 2.62
N HIS A 29 27.77 -2.01 1.31
CA HIS A 29 27.45 -0.89 0.43
C HIS A 29 26.13 -0.21 0.81
N GLU A 30 25.08 -0.98 1.07
CA GLU A 30 23.79 -0.43 1.52
C GLU A 30 23.91 0.33 2.86
N LEU A 31 24.85 -0.06 3.72
CA LEU A 31 25.13 0.63 4.99
C LEU A 31 25.94 1.92 4.82
N GLY A 32 26.44 2.17 3.61
CA GLY A 32 27.16 3.37 3.21
C GLY A 32 28.68 3.27 3.33
N PHE A 33 29.25 2.07 3.38
CA PHE A 33 30.70 1.86 3.32
C PHE A 33 31.19 1.96 1.87
N GLU A 34 32.36 2.58 1.69
CA GLU A 34 33.01 2.75 0.38
C GLU A 34 33.71 1.47 -0.08
N ASP A 35 33.92 1.32 -1.40
CA ASP A 35 34.64 0.17 -1.98
C ASP A 35 36.00 -0.04 -1.30
N SER A 36 36.76 1.03 -1.10
CA SER A 36 38.07 0.99 -0.43
C SER A 36 38.00 0.43 0.99
N GLN A 37 36.99 0.82 1.77
CA GLN A 37 36.80 0.35 3.13
C GLN A 37 36.40 -1.12 3.17
N ILE A 38 35.62 -1.57 2.18
CA ILE A 38 35.16 -2.96 2.06
C ILE A 38 36.32 -3.86 1.62
N GLU A 39 37.13 -3.43 0.65
CA GLU A 39 38.35 -4.15 0.22
C GLU A 39 39.34 -4.31 1.39
N GLN A 40 39.60 -3.24 2.15
CA GLN A 40 40.50 -3.30 3.30
C GLN A 40 39.99 -4.22 4.41
N LEU A 41 38.67 -4.20 4.67
CA LEU A 41 38.04 -5.08 5.63
C LEU A 41 38.14 -6.55 5.18
N HIS A 42 37.99 -6.82 3.89
CA HIS A 42 38.14 -8.15 3.30
C HIS A 42 39.56 -8.71 3.53
N ASP A 43 40.58 -7.88 3.36
CA ASP A 43 41.98 -8.31 3.43
C ASP A 43 42.51 -8.53 4.85
N GLN A 44 42.02 -7.78 5.85
CA GLN A 44 42.65 -7.75 7.18
C GLN A 44 41.76 -8.23 8.33
N HIS A 45 40.43 -8.10 8.23
CA HIS A 45 39.54 -8.26 9.39
C HIS A 45 38.20 -8.96 9.11
N LEU A 46 38.02 -9.55 7.92
CA LEU A 46 36.77 -10.17 7.53
C LEU A 46 36.31 -11.26 8.50
N GLU A 47 37.24 -12.12 8.95
CA GLU A 47 36.95 -13.19 9.91
C GLU A 47 36.47 -12.65 11.27
N SER A 48 37.08 -11.57 11.75
CA SER A 48 36.71 -10.88 12.98
C SER A 48 35.31 -10.27 12.89
N VAL A 49 34.98 -9.65 11.76
CA VAL A 49 33.67 -9.04 11.48
C VAL A 49 32.59 -10.10 11.39
N VAL A 50 32.83 -11.17 10.62
CA VAL A 50 31.91 -12.31 10.49
C VAL A 50 31.65 -12.96 11.84
N SER A 51 32.69 -13.20 12.64
CA SER A 51 32.56 -13.81 13.97
C SER A 51 31.71 -12.95 14.92
N GLN A 52 31.98 -11.64 15.00
CA GLN A 52 31.18 -10.72 15.82
C GLN A 52 29.74 -10.60 15.32
N PHE A 53 29.53 -10.64 14.00
CA PHE A 53 28.20 -10.56 13.43
C PHE A 53 27.37 -11.80 13.72
N LEU A 54 27.97 -12.98 13.61
CA LEU A 54 27.34 -14.24 14.01
C LEU A 54 27.01 -14.27 15.50
N GLU A 55 27.89 -13.72 16.35
CA GLU A 55 27.62 -13.57 17.79
C GLU A 55 26.41 -12.65 18.04
N VAL A 56 26.25 -11.57 17.27
CA VAL A 56 25.06 -10.72 17.35
C VAL A 56 23.80 -11.46 16.93
N ILE A 57 23.85 -12.23 15.84
CA ILE A 57 22.72 -13.05 15.39
C ILE A 57 22.36 -14.08 16.47
N HIS A 58 23.35 -14.75 17.05
CA HIS A 58 23.17 -15.70 18.14
C HIS A 58 22.51 -15.05 19.36
N LYS A 59 23.04 -13.92 19.84
CA LYS A 59 22.48 -13.17 20.99
C LYS A 59 21.05 -12.70 20.74
N ARG A 60 20.72 -12.26 19.52
CA ARG A 60 19.34 -11.83 19.19
C ARG A 60 18.37 -13.00 19.15
N LEU A 61 18.77 -14.13 18.59
CA LEU A 61 17.91 -15.32 18.54
C LEU A 61 17.72 -15.96 19.92
N THR A 62 18.71 -15.85 20.80
CA THR A 62 18.65 -16.37 22.17
C THR A 62 17.91 -15.44 23.14
N ASN A 63 18.17 -14.14 23.14
CA ASN A 63 17.59 -13.21 24.12
C ASN A 63 16.07 -13.04 23.99
N ASP A 64 15.51 -13.16 22.79
CA ASP A 64 14.08 -12.90 22.61
C ASP A 64 13.18 -14.14 22.83
N ALA A 65 13.75 -15.34 23.02
CA ALA A 65 12.96 -16.58 23.17
C ALA A 65 13.59 -17.66 24.08
N GLY A 66 14.82 -17.47 24.57
CA GLY A 66 15.53 -18.44 25.41
C GLY A 66 15.89 -19.75 24.71
N LYS A 67 15.72 -19.85 23.38
CA LYS A 67 15.92 -21.07 22.61
C LYS A 67 17.25 -21.02 21.86
N ASP A 68 18.33 -21.45 22.53
CA ASP A 68 19.64 -21.67 21.90
C ASP A 68 19.58 -22.60 20.67
N SER A 69 18.55 -23.45 20.62
CA SER A 69 18.22 -24.30 19.48
C SER A 69 17.99 -23.53 18.17
N TYR A 70 17.50 -22.29 18.18
CA TYR A 70 17.21 -21.55 16.94
C TYR A 70 18.50 -21.20 16.19
N TYR A 71 19.50 -20.71 16.93
CA TYR A 71 20.80 -20.42 16.33
C TYR A 71 21.52 -21.70 15.92
N HIS A 72 21.43 -22.77 16.72
CA HIS A 72 22.05 -24.05 16.36
C HIS A 72 21.49 -24.64 15.06
N ILE A 73 20.17 -24.58 14.85
CA ILE A 73 19.53 -25.05 13.60
C ILE A 73 20.04 -24.24 12.40
N LEU A 74 20.10 -22.90 12.51
CA LEU A 74 20.66 -22.05 11.45
C LEU A 74 22.14 -22.34 11.21
N SER A 75 22.91 -22.50 12.28
CA SER A 75 24.34 -22.77 12.23
C SER A 75 24.62 -24.04 11.46
N ARG A 76 23.94 -25.15 11.77
CA ARG A 76 24.08 -26.41 11.04
C ARG A 76 23.55 -26.36 9.62
N ARG A 77 22.43 -25.66 9.40
CA ARG A 77 21.79 -25.58 8.08
C ARG A 77 22.66 -24.83 7.06
N TYR A 78 23.30 -23.76 7.50
CA TYR A 78 24.10 -22.88 6.64
C TYR A 78 25.61 -23.06 6.80
N GLY A 79 26.08 -23.81 7.80
CA GLY A 79 27.52 -23.98 8.08
C GLY A 79 28.16 -22.78 8.78
N LEU A 80 27.41 -22.07 9.64
CA LEU A 80 27.89 -20.86 10.33
C LEU A 80 28.95 -21.16 11.41
N ASP A 81 29.10 -22.42 11.79
CA ASP A 81 30.15 -22.94 12.67
C ASP A 81 31.41 -23.38 11.88
N GLY A 82 31.43 -23.18 10.56
CA GLY A 82 32.53 -23.56 9.70
C GLY A 82 32.65 -25.06 9.46
N GLU A 83 31.59 -25.83 9.72
CA GLU A 83 31.41 -27.19 9.24
C GLU A 83 30.49 -27.24 8.02
N ALA A 84 30.53 -28.34 7.26
CA ALA A 84 29.73 -28.49 6.06
C ALA A 84 28.22 -28.38 6.37
N PRO A 85 27.45 -27.62 5.58
CA PRO A 85 26.03 -27.41 5.82
C PRO A 85 25.26 -28.74 5.72
N GLU A 86 24.35 -28.95 6.67
CA GLU A 86 23.52 -30.15 6.74
C GLU A 86 22.09 -29.90 6.22
N GLN A 87 21.44 -30.97 5.77
CA GLN A 87 20.01 -30.92 5.47
C GLN A 87 19.19 -30.98 6.77
N LEU A 88 18.01 -30.35 6.75
CA LEU A 88 17.10 -30.34 7.91
C LEU A 88 16.71 -31.75 8.35
N SER A 89 16.60 -32.72 7.45
CA SER A 89 16.35 -34.13 7.78
C SER A 89 17.45 -34.74 8.66
N ALA A 90 18.72 -34.53 8.29
CA ALA A 90 19.87 -35.04 9.04
C ALA A 90 20.00 -34.35 10.42
N ILE A 91 19.70 -33.06 10.50
CA ILE A 91 19.68 -32.31 11.77
C ILE A 91 18.55 -32.84 12.68
N ALA A 92 17.38 -33.14 12.11
CA ALA A 92 16.23 -33.65 12.86
C ALA A 92 16.50 -35.04 13.47
N GLU A 93 17.11 -35.94 12.70
CA GLU A 93 17.52 -37.27 13.18
C GLU A 93 18.51 -37.17 14.34
N LYS A 94 19.51 -36.29 14.25
CA LYS A 94 20.51 -36.06 15.31
C LYS A 94 19.90 -35.49 16.59
N GLN A 95 18.81 -34.74 16.49
CA GLN A 95 18.11 -34.12 17.63
C GLN A 95 16.90 -34.94 18.12
N ASN A 96 16.67 -36.15 17.59
CA ASN A 96 15.50 -36.99 17.89
C ASN A 96 14.14 -36.28 17.66
N HIS A 97 14.06 -35.44 16.62
CA HIS A 97 12.85 -34.72 16.23
C HIS A 97 12.34 -35.20 14.86
N SER A 98 11.05 -35.01 14.58
CA SER A 98 10.51 -35.28 13.23
C SER A 98 11.02 -34.23 12.23
N PRO A 99 11.35 -34.63 10.98
CA PRO A 99 11.77 -33.70 9.92
C PRO A 99 10.74 -32.60 9.63
N GLU A 100 9.44 -32.91 9.74
CA GLU A 100 8.35 -31.96 9.56
C GLU A 100 8.34 -30.89 10.65
N TYR A 101 8.54 -31.30 11.90
CA TYR A 101 8.65 -30.37 13.02
C TYR A 101 9.85 -29.42 12.85
N LEU A 102 11.01 -29.94 12.43
CA LEU A 102 12.18 -29.09 12.21
C LEU A 102 12.00 -28.14 11.02
N ARG A 103 11.28 -28.56 9.96
CA ARG A 103 10.94 -27.67 8.84
C ARG A 103 10.04 -26.52 9.29
N GLN A 104 8.98 -26.81 10.05
CA GLN A 104 8.10 -25.76 10.60
C GLN A 104 8.87 -24.80 11.50
N LEU A 105 9.72 -25.32 12.37
CA LEU A 105 10.55 -24.52 13.26
C LEU A 105 11.54 -23.64 12.47
N PHE A 106 12.14 -24.18 11.41
CA PHE A 106 13.04 -23.43 10.54
C PHE A 106 12.31 -22.30 9.79
N GLU A 107 11.10 -22.55 9.29
CA GLU A 107 10.28 -21.52 8.66
C GLU A 107 9.91 -20.41 9.65
N GLU A 108 9.56 -20.75 10.89
CA GLU A 108 9.31 -19.78 11.96
C GLU A 108 10.54 -18.89 12.22
N ILE A 109 11.73 -19.50 12.29
CA ILE A 109 13.00 -18.78 12.47
C ILE A 109 13.23 -17.80 11.31
N LEU A 110 13.06 -18.24 10.06
CA LEU A 110 13.27 -17.38 8.89
C LEU A 110 12.25 -16.23 8.83
N GLN A 111 10.96 -16.50 9.06
CA GLN A 111 9.92 -15.46 9.07
C GLN A 111 10.23 -14.37 10.10
N ARG A 112 10.75 -14.76 11.26
CA ARG A 112 11.19 -13.81 12.28
C ARG A 112 12.35 -12.95 11.80
N CYS A 113 13.40 -13.57 11.24
CA CYS A 113 14.55 -12.83 10.72
C CYS A 113 14.19 -11.92 9.53
N GLN A 114 13.16 -12.28 8.76
CA GLN A 114 12.65 -11.47 7.65
C GLN A 114 11.78 -10.28 8.09
N SER A 115 11.45 -10.16 9.38
CA SER A 115 10.70 -9.01 9.87
C SER A 115 11.50 -7.71 9.70
N LYS A 116 10.82 -6.63 9.28
CA LYS A 116 11.47 -5.32 9.03
C LYS A 116 12.19 -4.79 10.26
N THR A 117 11.62 -4.99 11.45
CA THR A 117 12.23 -4.58 12.72
C THR A 117 13.55 -5.31 12.96
N TRP A 118 13.58 -6.62 12.75
CA TRP A 118 14.78 -7.43 12.94
C TRP A 118 15.85 -7.09 11.90
N GLN A 119 15.48 -6.92 10.63
CA GLN A 119 16.37 -6.48 9.55
C GLN A 119 17.03 -5.12 9.83
N VAL A 120 16.26 -4.11 10.22
CA VAL A 120 16.79 -2.75 10.53
C VAL A 120 17.78 -2.81 11.68
N GLU A 121 17.43 -3.55 12.72
CA GLU A 121 18.24 -3.71 13.90
C GLU A 121 19.52 -4.53 13.65
N LEU A 122 19.45 -5.56 12.82
CA LEU A 122 20.62 -6.33 12.38
C LEU A 122 21.57 -5.48 11.53
N LYS A 123 21.04 -4.72 10.57
CA LYS A 123 21.78 -3.72 9.78
C LYS A 123 22.52 -2.72 10.68
N LYS A 124 21.82 -2.20 11.69
CA LYS A 124 22.41 -1.28 12.68
C LYS A 124 23.56 -1.93 13.44
N SER A 125 23.38 -3.15 13.94
CA SER A 125 24.45 -3.88 14.63
C SER A 125 25.66 -4.15 13.72
N MET A 126 25.44 -4.57 12.46
CA MET A 126 26.51 -4.74 11.48
C MET A 126 27.30 -3.45 11.29
N LYS A 127 26.60 -2.32 11.10
CA LYS A 127 27.23 -1.01 10.93
C LYS A 127 28.16 -0.67 12.09
N TYR A 128 27.72 -0.90 13.34
CA TYR A 128 28.56 -0.62 14.51
C TYR A 128 29.76 -1.56 14.62
N ILE A 129 29.61 -2.84 14.28
CA ILE A 129 30.72 -3.80 14.26
C ILE A 129 31.80 -3.31 13.27
N VAL A 130 31.39 -2.99 12.05
CA VAL A 130 32.32 -2.57 10.99
C VAL A 130 32.99 -1.24 11.35
N VAL A 131 32.23 -0.26 11.84
CA VAL A 131 32.81 1.02 12.32
C VAL A 131 33.82 0.78 13.44
N ALA A 132 33.54 -0.10 14.39
CA ALA A 132 34.47 -0.42 15.47
C ALA A 132 35.74 -1.14 14.99
N GLN A 133 35.67 -1.90 13.89
CA GLN A 133 36.87 -2.50 13.29
C GLN A 133 37.68 -1.47 12.50
N LEU A 134 37.04 -0.63 11.69
CA LEU A 134 37.71 0.45 10.97
C LEU A 134 38.36 1.47 11.92
N ASP A 135 37.76 1.73 13.08
CA ASP A 135 38.35 2.59 14.11
C ASP A 135 39.66 2.02 14.67
N LYS A 136 39.77 0.69 14.83
CA LYS A 136 41.02 0.03 15.24
C LYS A 136 42.13 0.17 14.19
N MET A 137 41.76 0.36 12.93
CA MET A 137 42.70 0.56 11.81
C MET A 137 43.15 2.03 11.68
N ASN A 138 42.67 2.95 12.54
CA ASN A 138 42.83 4.40 12.39
C ASN A 138 42.31 4.95 11.06
N GLU A 139 41.39 4.25 10.40
CA GLU A 139 40.85 4.61 9.08
C GLU A 139 39.64 5.55 9.21
N ARG A 140 39.80 6.58 10.04
CA ARG A 140 38.79 7.64 10.11
C ARG A 140 38.85 8.45 8.83
N PRO A 141 37.71 8.66 8.15
CA PRO A 141 37.69 9.53 6.98
C PRO A 141 38.22 10.91 7.38
N THR A 142 39.08 11.49 6.56
CA THR A 142 39.63 12.83 6.83
C THR A 142 38.49 13.85 6.83
N ARG A 143 38.66 14.93 7.60
CA ARG A 143 37.69 16.03 7.61
C ARG A 143 37.44 16.57 6.20
N GLU A 144 38.48 16.61 5.38
CA GLU A 144 38.43 17.04 3.99
C GLU A 144 37.54 16.13 3.13
N HIS A 145 37.67 14.81 3.26
CA HIS A 145 36.82 13.84 2.56
C HIS A 145 35.33 14.01 2.91
N VAL A 146 35.03 14.20 4.21
CA VAL A 146 33.65 14.45 4.65
C VAL A 146 33.14 15.79 4.12
N ALA A 147 33.97 16.84 4.15
CA ALA A 147 33.61 18.15 3.61
C ALA A 147 33.35 18.10 2.09
N GLU A 148 34.13 17.33 1.35
CA GLU A 148 33.91 17.11 -0.09
C GLU A 148 32.56 16.45 -0.35
N LYS A 149 32.23 15.38 0.39
CA LYS A 149 30.91 14.73 0.29
C LYS A 149 29.75 15.68 0.61
N LEU A 150 29.92 16.56 1.61
CA LEU A 150 28.92 17.58 1.93
C LEU A 150 28.76 18.60 0.80
N GLY A 151 29.86 19.04 0.18
CA GLY A 151 29.80 19.92 -1.00
C GLY A 151 29.13 19.25 -2.20
N ARG A 152 29.41 17.96 -2.45
CA ARG A 152 28.71 17.18 -3.48
C ARG A 152 27.21 17.09 -3.19
N LEU A 153 26.81 16.87 -1.92
CA LEU A 153 25.40 16.83 -1.52
C LEU A 153 24.71 18.18 -1.73
N GLU A 154 25.37 19.29 -1.39
CA GLU A 154 24.85 20.64 -1.62
C GLU A 154 24.60 20.88 -3.12
N ASN A 155 25.56 20.54 -3.98
CA ASN A 155 25.41 20.66 -5.43
C ASN A 155 24.24 19.82 -5.97
N LEU A 156 24.09 18.57 -5.51
CA LEU A 156 22.99 17.70 -5.91
C LEU A 156 21.63 18.26 -5.49
N ARG A 157 21.53 18.81 -4.27
CA ARG A 157 20.29 19.45 -3.79
C ARG A 157 19.98 20.71 -4.59
N GLY A 158 20.97 21.56 -4.83
CA GLY A 158 20.81 22.77 -5.66
C GLY A 158 20.34 22.44 -7.07
N ALA A 159 20.93 21.42 -7.71
CA ALA A 159 20.50 20.96 -9.04
C ALA A 159 19.06 20.42 -9.03
N ALA A 160 18.67 19.66 -8.00
CA ALA A 160 17.30 19.15 -7.85
C ALA A 160 16.28 20.29 -7.65
N ASP A 161 16.64 21.32 -6.89
CA ASP A 161 15.77 22.48 -6.68
C ASP A 161 15.57 23.29 -7.97
N ILE A 162 16.63 23.52 -8.76
CA ILE A 162 16.52 24.16 -10.07
C ILE A 162 15.60 23.35 -10.99
N ALA A 163 15.81 22.02 -11.08
CA ALA A 163 15.00 21.15 -11.92
C ALA A 163 13.51 21.16 -11.51
N ARG A 164 13.22 21.23 -10.20
CA ARG A 164 11.86 21.36 -9.69
C ARG A 164 11.21 22.68 -10.13
N LEU A 165 11.92 23.80 -9.99
CA LEU A 165 11.43 25.11 -10.42
C LEU A 165 11.14 25.14 -11.93
N ASP A 166 12.04 24.58 -12.75
CA ASP A 166 11.85 24.47 -14.20
C ASP A 166 10.64 23.59 -14.56
N TYR A 167 10.47 22.48 -13.83
CA TYR A 167 9.29 21.62 -13.98
C TYR A 167 7.99 22.36 -13.67
N GLU A 168 7.94 23.07 -12.53
CA GLU A 168 6.77 23.82 -12.10
C GLU A 168 6.43 24.95 -13.08
N ALA A 169 7.44 25.66 -13.59
CA ALA A 169 7.26 26.72 -14.59
C ALA A 169 6.69 26.16 -15.90
N LYS A 170 7.26 25.08 -16.44
CA LYS A 170 6.76 24.42 -17.66
C LYS A 170 5.35 23.88 -17.46
N ARG A 171 5.06 23.29 -16.29
CA ARG A 171 3.73 22.79 -15.96
C ARG A 171 2.70 23.93 -15.92
N ALA A 172 3.06 25.08 -15.33
CA ALA A 172 2.18 26.24 -15.27
C ALA A 172 1.91 26.83 -16.65
N GLU A 173 2.91 26.88 -17.53
CA GLU A 173 2.75 27.34 -18.92
C GLU A 173 1.79 26.44 -19.72
N ILE A 174 2.00 25.11 -19.65
CA ILE A 174 1.11 24.12 -20.28
C ILE A 174 -0.32 24.27 -19.74
N LEU A 175 -0.49 24.38 -18.42
CA LEU A 175 -1.80 24.54 -17.80
C LEU A 175 -2.50 25.82 -18.28
N LYS A 176 -1.77 26.94 -18.40
CA LYS A 176 -2.31 28.21 -18.86
C LYS A 176 -2.83 28.11 -20.30
N GLN A 177 -2.09 27.44 -21.18
CA GLN A 177 -2.52 27.22 -22.56
C GLN A 177 -3.81 26.39 -22.60
N ILE A 178 -3.82 25.23 -21.92
CA ILE A 178 -4.98 24.33 -21.91
C ILE A 178 -6.21 25.02 -21.28
N GLN A 179 -6.02 25.79 -20.21
CA GLN A 179 -7.13 26.52 -19.58
C GLN A 179 -7.75 27.53 -20.55
N SER A 180 -6.94 28.24 -21.33
CA SER A 180 -7.47 29.18 -22.33
C SER A 180 -8.26 28.49 -23.45
N GLU A 181 -7.83 27.30 -23.87
CA GLU A 181 -8.56 26.49 -24.85
C GLU A 181 -9.88 25.97 -24.28
N LEU A 182 -9.90 25.55 -23.00
CA LEU A 182 -11.13 25.14 -22.30
C LEU A 182 -12.10 26.30 -22.10
N ASP A 183 -11.62 27.47 -21.67
CA ASP A 183 -12.46 28.64 -21.45
C ASP A 183 -13.10 29.13 -22.77
N ALA A 184 -12.37 29.03 -23.89
CA ALA A 184 -12.89 29.32 -25.22
C ALA A 184 -13.96 28.32 -25.66
N LEU A 185 -13.73 27.03 -25.43
CA LEU A 185 -14.70 25.96 -25.70
C LEU A 185 -15.98 26.15 -24.89
N ASP A 186 -15.86 26.42 -23.58
CA ASP A 186 -17.01 26.67 -22.71
C ASP A 186 -17.79 27.90 -23.18
N SER A 187 -17.10 28.97 -23.59
CA SER A 187 -17.74 30.18 -24.10
C SER A 187 -18.52 29.94 -25.40
N GLU A 188 -18.05 29.03 -26.26
CA GLU A 188 -18.70 28.68 -27.52
C GLU A 188 -19.92 27.77 -27.30
N TYR A 189 -19.75 26.70 -26.51
CA TYR A 189 -20.75 25.63 -26.43
C TYR A 189 -21.77 25.82 -25.31
N LYS A 190 -21.41 26.46 -24.20
CA LYS A 190 -22.32 26.62 -23.06
C LYS A 190 -23.62 27.35 -23.42
N PRO A 191 -23.61 28.48 -24.17
CA PRO A 191 -24.86 29.13 -24.57
C PRO A 191 -25.71 28.27 -25.50
N ILE A 192 -25.06 27.45 -26.36
CA ILE A 192 -25.76 26.54 -27.28
C ILE A 192 -26.47 25.43 -26.49
N LEU A 193 -25.78 24.86 -25.51
CA LEU A 193 -26.32 23.82 -24.63
C LEU A 193 -27.44 24.36 -23.75
N GLU A 194 -27.24 25.52 -23.11
CA GLU A 194 -28.27 26.19 -22.31
C GLU A 194 -29.51 26.51 -23.15
N SER A 195 -29.33 27.04 -24.37
CA SER A 195 -30.45 27.28 -25.28
C SER A 195 -31.16 25.99 -25.70
N ALA A 196 -30.43 24.91 -25.96
CA ALA A 196 -31.01 23.62 -26.31
C ALA A 196 -31.84 23.06 -25.15
N ASP A 197 -31.33 23.11 -23.93
CA ASP A 197 -32.02 22.65 -22.72
C ASP A 197 -33.28 23.48 -22.44
N GLU A 198 -33.22 24.81 -22.61
CA GLU A 198 -34.39 25.68 -22.52
C GLU A 198 -35.47 25.31 -23.55
N ASN A 199 -35.07 25.12 -24.81
CA ASN A 199 -35.99 24.71 -25.88
C ASN A 199 -36.60 23.33 -25.63
N ILE A 200 -35.82 22.37 -25.12
CA ILE A 200 -36.31 21.06 -24.72
C ILE A 200 -37.34 21.20 -23.60
N ALA A 201 -37.05 21.99 -22.56
CA ALA A 201 -37.96 22.19 -21.44
C ALA A 201 -39.28 22.86 -21.85
N VAL A 202 -39.22 23.85 -22.76
CA VAL A 202 -40.41 24.47 -23.35
C VAL A 202 -41.24 23.43 -24.09
N LEU A 203 -40.62 22.68 -25.01
CA LEU A 203 -41.31 21.67 -25.81
C LEU A 203 -41.90 20.54 -24.94
N GLU A 204 -41.19 20.11 -23.89
CA GLU A 204 -41.74 19.13 -22.94
C GLU A 204 -43.00 19.65 -22.24
N ASN A 205 -43.04 20.93 -21.89
CA ASN A 205 -44.21 21.54 -21.25
C ASN A 205 -45.37 21.71 -22.23
N GLU A 206 -45.08 22.05 -23.49
CA GLU A 206 -46.07 22.06 -24.56
C GLU A 206 -46.67 20.66 -24.76
N ILE A 207 -45.83 19.63 -24.90
CA ILE A 207 -46.26 18.22 -25.03
C ILE A 207 -47.12 17.80 -23.82
N LYS A 208 -46.70 18.12 -22.59
CA LYS A 208 -47.48 17.81 -21.38
C LYS A 208 -48.86 18.47 -21.42
N THR A 209 -48.93 19.73 -21.86
CA THR A 209 -50.18 20.49 -21.97
C THR A 209 -51.10 19.89 -23.03
N ASP A 210 -50.55 19.57 -24.21
CA ASP A 210 -51.30 18.97 -25.31
C ASP A 210 -51.84 17.58 -24.96
N VAL A 211 -51.04 16.75 -24.27
CA VAL A 211 -51.47 15.42 -23.80
C VAL A 211 -52.56 15.53 -22.74
N LEU A 212 -52.51 16.54 -21.87
CA LEU A 212 -53.59 16.82 -20.90
C LEU A 212 -54.89 17.22 -21.60
N LEU A 213 -54.81 18.04 -22.66
CA LEU A 213 -55.96 18.46 -23.47
C LEU A 213 -56.53 17.31 -24.31
N TYR A 214 -55.66 16.44 -24.85
CA TYR A 214 -56.04 15.27 -25.63
C TYR A 214 -56.70 14.17 -24.79
N GLY A 215 -56.21 13.96 -23.56
CA GLY A 215 -56.83 13.05 -22.58
C GLY A 215 -56.50 11.57 -22.76
N GLU A 216 -55.51 11.23 -23.59
CA GLU A 216 -55.02 9.86 -23.80
C GLU A 216 -53.48 9.84 -23.86
N SER A 217 -52.89 8.65 -23.64
CA SER A 217 -51.43 8.48 -23.72
C SER A 217 -50.98 8.39 -25.18
N ILE A 218 -49.90 9.09 -25.53
CA ILE A 218 -49.35 9.11 -26.89
C ILE A 218 -47.90 8.62 -26.87
N SER A 219 -47.50 7.87 -27.90
CA SER A 219 -46.13 7.44 -28.12
C SER A 219 -45.70 7.71 -29.56
N ASN A 220 -44.50 8.25 -29.74
CA ASN A 220 -43.89 8.44 -31.05
C ASN A 220 -42.35 8.37 -30.94
N GLY A 221 -41.71 7.62 -31.84
CA GLY A 221 -40.28 7.37 -31.80
C GLY A 221 -39.82 6.77 -30.46
N MET A 222 -38.81 7.38 -29.84
CA MET A 222 -38.24 6.95 -28.55
C MET A 222 -38.98 7.53 -27.33
N TYR A 223 -39.98 8.38 -27.53
CA TYR A 223 -40.66 9.09 -26.44
C TYR A 223 -42.11 8.61 -26.27
N ARG A 224 -42.58 8.57 -25.01
CA ARG A 224 -43.96 8.28 -24.65
C ARG A 224 -44.42 9.24 -23.55
N ALA A 225 -45.52 9.93 -23.79
CA ALA A 225 -46.22 10.73 -22.80
C ALA A 225 -47.43 9.93 -22.27
N THR A 226 -47.45 9.68 -20.96
CA THR A 226 -48.51 8.86 -20.34
C THR A 226 -49.55 9.75 -19.67
N TYR A 227 -50.77 9.73 -20.17
CA TYR A 227 -51.92 10.36 -19.52
C TYR A 227 -52.54 9.39 -18.52
N THR A 228 -52.69 9.83 -17.28
CA THR A 228 -53.44 9.11 -16.25
C THR A 228 -54.59 10.01 -15.78
N LYS A 229 -55.82 9.53 -15.91
CA LYS A 229 -56.99 10.25 -15.40
C LYS A 229 -56.81 10.51 -13.91
N GLY A 230 -57.08 11.74 -13.48
CA GLY A 230 -56.93 12.18 -12.09
C GLY A 230 -57.56 11.17 -11.12
N ARG A 231 -56.81 10.78 -10.10
CA ARG A 231 -57.27 9.80 -9.12
C ARG A 231 -58.46 10.38 -8.36
N VAL A 232 -59.61 9.71 -8.43
CA VAL A 232 -60.73 10.00 -7.55
C VAL A 232 -60.35 9.51 -6.15
N SER A 233 -59.94 10.44 -5.29
CA SER A 233 -59.79 10.19 -3.86
C SER A 233 -61.05 10.62 -3.14
N TRP A 234 -61.55 9.75 -2.29
CA TRP A 234 -62.66 10.05 -1.42
C TRP A 234 -62.15 10.63 -0.09
N ASP A 235 -62.88 11.59 0.46
CA ASP A 235 -62.64 12.03 1.85
C ASP A 235 -63.03 10.90 2.80
N ASN A 236 -62.03 10.17 3.26
CA ASN A 236 -62.21 9.03 4.16
C ASN A 236 -62.89 9.42 5.48
N GLU A 237 -62.69 10.65 5.96
CA GLU A 237 -63.31 11.09 7.22
C GLU A 237 -64.80 11.36 7.00
N GLY A 238 -65.14 12.13 5.97
CA GLY A 238 -66.53 12.37 5.57
C GLY A 238 -67.29 11.07 5.28
N LEU A 239 -66.68 10.12 4.56
CA LEU A 239 -67.29 8.81 4.30
C LEU A 239 -67.44 7.95 5.54
N SER A 240 -66.49 8.02 6.48
CA SER A 240 -66.60 7.30 7.76
C SER A 240 -67.76 7.84 8.60
N LYS A 241 -68.00 9.16 8.59
CA LYS A 241 -69.15 9.79 9.26
C LYS A 241 -70.47 9.43 8.58
N TYR A 242 -70.53 9.43 7.25
CA TYR A 242 -71.71 9.02 6.49
C TYR A 242 -72.09 7.56 6.78
N ALA A 243 -71.09 6.67 6.80
CA ALA A 243 -71.26 5.24 7.08
C ALA A 243 -71.83 4.93 8.48
N ALA A 244 -71.74 5.86 9.44
CA ALA A 244 -72.37 5.70 10.75
C ALA A 244 -73.91 5.76 10.70
N SER A 245 -74.47 6.43 9.69
CA SER A 245 -75.93 6.54 9.47
C SER A 245 -76.45 5.62 8.35
N HIS A 246 -75.54 5.14 7.48
CA HIS A 246 -75.82 4.30 6.32
C HIS A 246 -74.77 3.17 6.28
N SER A 247 -74.99 2.12 7.08
CA SER A 247 -74.03 1.03 7.29
C SER A 247 -73.84 0.13 6.06
N ASP A 248 -74.75 0.22 5.09
CA ASP A 248 -74.68 -0.43 3.79
C ASP A 248 -73.45 -0.02 2.96
N VAL A 249 -72.85 1.13 3.23
CA VAL A 249 -71.63 1.58 2.54
C VAL A 249 -70.36 0.86 3.04
N VAL A 250 -70.36 0.35 4.27
CA VAL A 250 -69.18 -0.29 4.91
C VAL A 250 -68.73 -1.53 4.14
N GLN A 251 -69.66 -2.27 3.54
CA GLN A 251 -69.36 -3.49 2.78
C GLN A 251 -68.47 -3.24 1.54
N PHE A 252 -68.40 -2.00 1.05
CA PHE A 252 -67.60 -1.63 -0.12
C PHE A 252 -66.18 -1.15 0.24
N ARG A 253 -65.86 -1.01 1.53
CA ARG A 253 -64.53 -0.59 1.99
C ARG A 253 -63.53 -1.73 1.81
N LYS A 254 -62.47 -1.50 1.02
CA LYS A 254 -61.33 -2.41 0.88
C LYS A 254 -60.10 -1.82 1.58
N GLN A 255 -59.47 -2.58 2.47
CA GLN A 255 -58.23 -2.16 3.15
C GLN A 255 -57.03 -2.92 2.55
N GLY A 256 -56.04 -2.17 2.06
CA GLY A 256 -54.79 -2.72 1.53
C GLY A 256 -53.81 -3.15 2.64
N GLN A 257 -52.79 -3.92 2.27
CA GLN A 257 -51.73 -4.31 3.19
C GLN A 257 -50.90 -3.10 3.64
N PRO A 258 -50.42 -3.08 4.90
CA PRO A 258 -49.56 -1.99 5.38
C PRO A 258 -48.23 -1.96 4.61
N ILE A 259 -47.81 -0.78 4.18
CA ILE A 259 -46.53 -0.54 3.48
C ILE A 259 -45.73 0.49 4.30
N VAL A 260 -44.44 0.24 4.49
CA VAL A 260 -43.49 1.19 5.13
C VAL A 260 -42.54 1.71 4.07
N THR A 261 -42.48 3.04 3.92
CA THR A 261 -41.55 3.72 3.02
C THR A 261 -40.70 4.70 3.82
N LEU A 262 -39.38 4.57 3.75
CA LEU A 262 -38.43 5.48 4.38
C LEU A 262 -38.05 6.58 3.38
N ARG A 263 -38.14 7.85 3.79
CA ARG A 263 -37.61 9.01 3.04
C ARG A 263 -36.65 9.79 3.92
N VAL A 264 -35.58 10.31 3.31
CA VAL A 264 -34.61 11.19 3.97
C VAL A 264 -35.27 12.54 4.22
N VAL A 265 -35.30 12.98 5.47
CA VAL A 265 -35.69 14.35 5.84
C VAL A 265 -34.42 15.18 5.79
N ASN A 266 -34.22 15.92 4.70
CA ASN A 266 -33.24 17.00 4.72
C ASN A 266 -33.71 18.04 5.74
N LYS A 267 -32.89 18.24 6.78
CA LYS A 267 -32.97 19.39 7.67
C LYS A 267 -32.27 20.54 6.95
N ASP A 268 -33.03 21.57 6.62
CA ASP A 268 -32.48 22.93 6.59
C ASP A 268 -32.09 23.35 8.02
#